data_AF-A0A258QHN1-F1
#
_entry.id   AF-A0A258QHN1-F1
#
_cell.length_a   1.000
_cell.length_b   1.000
_cell.length_c   1.000
_cell.angle_alpha   90.00
_cell.angle_beta   90.00
_cell.angle_gamma   90.00
#
_symmetry.space_group_name_H-M   'P 1'
#
loop_
_entity.id
_entity.type
_entity.pdbx_description
1 polymer ?
#
loop_
_entity_poly.entity_id
_entity_poly.type
_entity_poly.pdbx_seq_one_letter_code
_entity_poly.pdbx_strand_id
1 'polypeptide(L)'
;MFTNDFVTMSIASDRVLPSRLPQRWQVRKLMASAAILGVVSLVFSFSLYSLVRIYGDLSPAQLQTFLFLILVFTNQASVFALRTDGALWQVKPARLLAMASSLDILIVGMLATLGWLMAALPLGFVLLVLVLSVLFALALNLIKQGVLPRFGLTAAE
;
A
#
# COMPACT_ATOMS: atom_id res chain seq x y z
N MET A 1 8.42 -10.19 -1.61
CA MET A 1 9.45 -9.61 -0.72
C MET A 1 10.43 -8.78 -1.51
N PHE A 2 11.17 -9.33 -2.49
CA PHE A 2 12.11 -8.56 -3.34
C PHE A 2 11.58 -7.24 -3.92
N THR A 3 10.38 -7.27 -4.52
CA THR A 3 9.69 -6.07 -5.01
C THR A 3 9.62 -4.93 -4.00
N ASN A 4 9.24 -5.26 -2.76
CA ASN A 4 8.99 -4.25 -1.76
C ASN A 4 10.29 -3.67 -1.22
N ASP A 5 11.37 -4.45 -1.24
CA ASP A 5 12.69 -4.00 -0.83
C ASP A 5 13.24 -2.93 -1.79
N PHE A 6 13.07 -3.13 -3.12
CA PHE A 6 13.44 -2.12 -4.12
C PHE A 6 12.63 -0.84 -3.95
N VAL A 7 11.32 -0.96 -3.73
CA VAL A 7 10.45 0.20 -3.47
C VAL A 7 10.90 0.92 -2.20
N THR A 8 11.20 0.19 -1.12
CA THR A 8 11.63 0.77 0.15
C THR A 8 12.99 1.46 0.04
N MET A 9 13.95 0.88 -0.70
CA MET A 9 15.22 1.55 -0.99
C MET A 9 15.03 2.83 -1.82
N SER A 10 14.05 2.85 -2.73
CA SER A 10 13.75 4.04 -3.54
C SER A 10 13.19 5.21 -2.72
N ILE A 11 12.59 4.95 -1.54
CA ILE A 11 12.11 5.99 -0.61
C ILE A 11 13.26 6.90 -0.17
N ALA A 12 14.48 6.37 -0.03
CA ALA A 12 15.65 7.18 0.32
C ALA A 12 16.01 8.23 -0.75
N SER A 13 15.59 8.02 -2.00
CA SER A 13 15.79 8.97 -3.11
C SER A 13 14.57 9.85 -3.37
N ASP A 14 13.50 9.71 -2.58
CA ASP A 14 12.27 10.43 -2.82
C ASP A 14 12.36 11.91 -2.40
N ARG A 15 11.64 12.76 -3.12
CA ARG A 15 11.57 14.19 -2.83
C ARG A 15 10.40 14.45 -1.88
N VAL A 16 10.72 14.64 -0.60
CA VAL A 16 9.76 15.11 0.41
C VAL A 16 9.91 16.60 0.63
N LEU A 17 8.82 17.31 0.94
CA LEU A 17 8.93 18.71 1.36
C LEU A 17 9.55 18.73 2.77
N PRO A 18 10.63 19.50 2.99
CA PRO A 18 11.17 19.68 4.33
C PRO A 18 10.15 20.41 5.20
N SER A 19 10.03 19.98 6.46
CA SER A 19 9.20 20.67 7.46
C SER A 19 9.71 22.10 7.66
N ARG A 20 8.79 23.06 7.70
CA ARG A 20 9.09 24.49 7.95
C ARG A 20 9.58 24.76 9.37
N LEU A 21 9.28 23.86 10.31
CA LEU A 21 9.63 23.97 11.72
C LEU A 21 10.45 22.76 12.20
N PRO A 22 11.34 22.93 13.19
CA PRO A 22 12.12 21.84 13.75
C PRO A 22 11.20 20.79 14.37
N GLN A 23 11.14 19.62 13.74
CA GLN A 23 10.29 18.52 14.15
C GLN A 23 11.00 17.68 15.22
N ARG A 24 10.45 17.62 16.43
CA ARG A 24 10.97 16.74 17.48
C ARG A 24 10.57 15.30 17.17
N TRP A 25 11.52 14.38 17.16
CA TRP A 25 11.27 12.95 16.90
C TRP A 25 10.50 12.31 18.07
N GLN A 26 9.18 12.35 18.01
CA GLN A 26 8.32 11.76 19.04
C GLN A 26 7.97 10.30 18.69
N VAL A 27 8.93 9.39 18.91
CA VAL A 27 8.82 7.96 18.57
C VAL A 27 7.50 7.37 19.03
N ARG A 28 7.06 7.68 20.26
CA ARG A 28 5.81 7.14 20.83
C ARG A 28 4.57 7.51 20.00
N LYS A 29 4.50 8.75 19.51
CA LYS A 29 3.37 9.22 18.69
C LYS A 29 3.45 8.66 17.27
N LEU A 30 4.66 8.55 16.73
CA LEU A 30 4.90 7.91 15.44
C LEU A 30 4.44 6.45 15.47
N MET A 31 4.84 5.69 16.49
CA MET A 31 4.44 4.28 16.67
C MET A 31 2.92 4.14 16.88
N ALA A 32 2.29 5.02 17.66
CA ALA A 32 0.84 4.99 17.86
C ALA A 32 0.07 5.25 16.55
N SER A 33 0.49 6.24 15.75
CA SER A 33 -0.12 6.51 14.44
C SER A 33 0.11 5.37 13.45
N ALA A 34 1.32 4.81 13.40
CA ALA A 34 1.64 3.65 12.59
C ALA A 34 0.83 2.41 12.97
N ALA A 35 0.59 2.18 14.27
CA ALA A 35 -0.25 1.08 14.75
C ALA A 35 -1.70 1.22 14.28
N ILE A 36 -2.29 2.42 14.33
CA ILE A 36 -3.65 2.66 13.82
C ILE A 36 -3.74 2.34 12.33
N LEU A 37 -2.78 2.83 11.54
CA LEU A 37 -2.73 2.58 10.10
C LEU A 37 -2.51 1.09 9.80
N GLY A 38 -1.64 0.42 10.57
CA GLY A 38 -1.41 -1.02 10.47
C GLY A 38 -2.66 -1.85 10.76
N VAL A 39 -3.44 -1.48 11.78
CA VAL A 39 -4.74 -2.13 12.09
C VAL A 39 -5.71 -1.95 10.92
N VAL A 40 -5.78 -0.76 10.33
CA VAL A 40 -6.63 -0.51 9.14
C VAL A 40 -6.20 -1.40 7.97
N SER A 41 -4.90 -1.50 7.68
CA SER A 41 -4.36 -2.38 6.64
C SER A 41 -4.68 -3.86 6.91
N LEU A 42 -4.61 -4.28 8.16
CA LEU A 42 -4.91 -5.65 8.57
C LEU A 42 -6.39 -5.97 8.37
N VAL A 43 -7.28 -5.09 8.84
CA VAL A 43 -8.73 -5.25 8.68
C VAL A 43 -9.11 -5.30 7.20
N PHE A 44 -8.54 -4.42 6.38
CA PHE A 44 -8.76 -4.42 4.94
C PHE A 44 -8.35 -5.76 4.30
N SER A 45 -7.10 -6.19 4.53
CA SER A 45 -6.54 -7.42 3.95
C SER A 45 -7.32 -8.66 4.39
N PHE A 46 -7.68 -8.74 5.67
CA PHE A 46 -8.42 -9.86 6.23
C PHE A 46 -9.87 -9.90 5.74
N SER A 47 -10.51 -8.75 5.55
CA SER A 47 -11.87 -8.66 5.01
C SER A 47 -11.90 -9.15 3.56
N LEU A 48 -10.94 -8.71 2.74
CA LEU A 48 -10.80 -9.12 1.35
C LEU A 48 -10.55 -10.62 1.21
N TYR A 49 -9.62 -11.15 2.00
CA TYR A 49 -9.35 -12.59 2.07
C TYR A 49 -10.61 -13.37 2.47
N SER A 50 -11.31 -12.93 3.50
CA SER A 50 -12.49 -13.61 4.03
C SER A 50 -13.65 -13.61 3.03
N LEU A 51 -13.88 -12.48 2.34
CA LEU A 51 -14.89 -12.39 1.28
C LEU A 51 -14.60 -13.36 0.13
N VAL A 52 -13.36 -13.39 -0.37
CA VAL A 52 -13.01 -14.29 -1.46
C VAL A 52 -12.97 -15.76 -1.01
N ARG A 53 -12.59 -16.04 0.24
CA ARG A 53 -12.68 -17.42 0.77
C ARG A 53 -14.11 -17.94 0.87
N ILE A 54 -15.10 -17.06 1.10
CA ILE A 54 -16.51 -17.45 1.25
C ILE A 54 -17.23 -17.47 -0.10
N TYR A 55 -16.96 -16.50 -0.98
CA TYR A 55 -17.74 -16.28 -2.22
C TYR A 55 -16.96 -16.56 -3.51
N GLY A 56 -15.63 -16.58 -3.46
CA GLY A 56 -14.80 -16.91 -4.62
C GLY A 56 -14.47 -18.39 -4.55
N ASP A 57 -15.09 -19.20 -5.40
CA ASP A 57 -14.84 -20.63 -5.56
C ASP A 57 -13.39 -20.92 -6.06
N LEU A 58 -12.40 -20.55 -5.26
CA LEU A 58 -10.98 -20.66 -5.54
C LEU A 58 -10.40 -21.88 -4.85
N SER A 59 -9.52 -22.58 -5.55
CA SER A 59 -8.71 -23.63 -4.94
C SER A 59 -7.77 -23.05 -3.86
N PRO A 60 -7.30 -23.87 -2.90
CA PRO A 60 -6.34 -23.40 -1.88
C PRO A 60 -5.09 -22.75 -2.47
N ALA A 61 -4.60 -23.25 -3.61
CA ALA A 61 -3.44 -22.69 -4.30
C ALA A 61 -3.75 -21.31 -4.93
N GLN A 62 -4.94 -21.13 -5.51
CA GLN A 62 -5.38 -19.82 -6.03
C GLN A 62 -5.61 -18.81 -4.91
N LEU A 63 -6.11 -19.27 -3.75
CA LEU A 63 -6.28 -18.41 -2.59
C LEU A 63 -4.92 -17.92 -2.04
N GLN A 64 -3.88 -18.74 -2.12
CA GLN A 64 -2.51 -18.33 -1.81
C GLN A 64 -2.00 -17.25 -2.78
N THR A 65 -2.22 -17.42 -4.09
CA THR A 65 -1.92 -16.39 -5.10
C THR A 65 -2.68 -15.09 -4.80
N PHE A 66 -3.95 -15.19 -4.44
CA PHE A 66 -4.80 -14.05 -4.11
C PHE A 66 -4.29 -13.29 -2.88
N LEU A 67 -3.93 -14.00 -1.81
CA LEU A 67 -3.31 -13.42 -0.62
C LEU A 67 -1.99 -12.73 -0.97
N PHE A 68 -1.16 -13.35 -1.81
CA PHE A 68 0.08 -12.75 -2.27
C PHE A 68 -0.17 -11.41 -2.99
N LEU A 69 -1.17 -11.36 -3.88
CA LEU A 69 -1.54 -10.12 -4.57
C LEU A 69 -2.02 -9.04 -3.59
N ILE A 70 -2.88 -9.38 -2.63
CA ILE A 70 -3.35 -8.43 -1.60
C ILE A 70 -2.15 -7.82 -0.89
N LEU A 71 -1.19 -8.64 -0.45
CA LEU A 71 -0.02 -8.15 0.28
C LEU A 71 0.83 -7.22 -0.57
N VAL A 72 1.09 -7.56 -1.84
CA VAL A 72 1.92 -6.73 -2.73
C VAL A 72 1.22 -5.40 -3.04
N PHE A 73 -0.03 -5.44 -3.49
CA PHE A 73 -0.74 -4.22 -3.93
C PHE A 73 -1.10 -3.30 -2.77
N THR A 74 -1.48 -3.86 -1.60
CA THR A 74 -1.77 -3.05 -0.40
C THR A 74 -0.50 -2.38 0.13
N ASN A 75 0.65 -3.03 0.01
CA ASN A 75 1.93 -2.44 0.41
C ASN A 75 2.34 -1.30 -0.53
N GLN A 76 2.23 -1.50 -1.85
CA GLN A 76 2.40 -0.42 -2.83
C GLN A 76 1.47 0.77 -2.53
N ALA A 77 0.18 0.50 -2.29
CA ALA A 77 -0.80 1.52 -1.92
C ALA A 77 -0.41 2.30 -0.65
N SER A 78 0.10 1.59 0.37
CA SER A 78 0.55 2.20 1.62
C SER A 78 1.76 3.10 1.42
N VAL A 79 2.74 2.69 0.60
CA VAL A 79 3.91 3.51 0.26
C VAL A 79 3.49 4.83 -0.37
N PHE A 80 2.60 4.80 -1.37
CA PHE A 80 2.11 6.03 -2.00
C PHE A 80 1.33 6.92 -1.02
N ALA A 81 0.42 6.34 -0.23
CA ALA A 81 -0.41 7.08 0.72
C ALA A 81 0.37 7.68 1.89
N LEU A 82 1.46 7.04 2.32
CA LEU A 82 2.25 7.50 3.47
C LEU A 82 3.42 8.42 3.10
N ARG A 83 3.76 8.51 1.81
CA ARG A 83 4.88 9.28 1.26
C ARG A 83 4.92 10.76 1.66
N THR A 84 3.77 11.41 1.74
CA THR A 84 3.65 12.86 1.99
C THR A 84 2.82 13.13 3.21
N ASP A 85 3.22 14.01 4.11
CA ASP A 85 2.45 14.33 5.33
C ASP A 85 1.07 14.96 5.04
N GLY A 86 0.92 15.62 3.89
CA GLY A 86 -0.34 16.13 3.36
C GLY A 86 -1.03 15.17 2.37
N ALA A 87 -1.98 15.70 1.59
CA ALA A 87 -2.74 14.88 0.65
C ALA A 87 -1.85 14.26 -0.44
N LEU A 88 -2.19 13.03 -0.86
CA LEU A 88 -1.58 12.26 -1.95
C LEU A 88 -1.18 13.08 -3.20
N TRP A 89 -1.97 14.11 -3.54
CA TRP A 89 -1.79 14.92 -4.75
C TRP A 89 -0.93 16.19 -4.54
N GLN A 90 -0.49 16.49 -3.32
CA GLN A 90 0.31 17.70 -3.06
C GLN A 90 1.71 17.63 -3.68
N VAL A 91 2.30 16.44 -3.73
CA VAL A 91 3.66 16.25 -4.27
C VAL A 91 3.63 15.16 -5.31
N LYS A 92 4.21 15.42 -6.48
CA LYS A 92 4.33 14.40 -7.54
C LYS A 92 5.33 13.31 -7.13
N PRO A 93 5.03 12.03 -7.37
CA PRO A 93 5.97 10.93 -7.11
C PRO A 93 7.28 11.12 -7.89
N ALA A 94 8.40 10.75 -7.28
CA ALA A 94 9.64 10.62 -8.05
C ALA A 94 9.39 9.65 -9.21
N ARG A 95 9.90 9.99 -10.41
CA ARG A 95 9.69 9.17 -11.62
C ARG A 95 10.15 7.72 -11.42
N LEU A 96 11.23 7.53 -10.65
CA LEU A 96 11.74 6.20 -10.30
C LEU A 96 10.76 5.40 -9.45
N LEU A 97 10.12 6.01 -8.44
CA LEU A 97 9.11 5.34 -7.61
C LEU A 97 7.90 4.93 -8.45
N ALA A 98 7.38 5.84 -9.28
CA ALA A 98 6.25 5.54 -10.16
C ALA A 98 6.57 4.43 -11.18
N MET A 99 7.77 4.46 -11.78
CA MET A 99 8.21 3.43 -12.72
C MET A 99 8.41 2.08 -12.04
N ALA A 100 9.08 2.05 -10.88
CA ALA A 100 9.31 0.83 -10.10
C ALA A 100 7.98 0.19 -9.69
N SER A 101 7.03 0.98 -9.17
CA SER A 101 5.73 0.47 -8.78
C SER A 101 4.87 -0.01 -9.95
N SER A 102 4.90 0.71 -11.08
CA SER A 102 4.16 0.29 -12.28
C SER A 102 4.71 -1.01 -12.85
N LEU A 103 6.04 -1.12 -12.95
CA LEU A 103 6.71 -2.31 -13.46
C LEU A 103 6.43 -3.51 -12.55
N ASP A 104 6.45 -3.30 -11.24
CA ASP A 104 6.14 -4.33 -10.27
C ASP A 104 4.70 -4.85 -10.40
N ILE A 105 3.71 -3.95 -10.44
CA ILE A 105 2.30 -4.34 -10.61
C ILE A 105 2.10 -5.13 -11.91
N LEU A 106 2.78 -4.72 -13.00
CA LEU A 106 2.73 -5.42 -14.28
C LEU A 106 3.36 -6.82 -14.19
N ILE A 107 4.56 -6.94 -13.64
CA ILE A 107 5.25 -8.23 -13.51
C ILE A 107 4.45 -9.17 -12.62
N VAL A 108 4.03 -8.71 -11.44
CA VAL A 108 3.27 -9.52 -10.49
C VAL A 108 1.90 -9.91 -11.04
N GLY A 109 1.20 -9.00 -11.72
CA GLY A 109 -0.05 -9.30 -12.40
C GLY A 109 0.12 -10.32 -13.53
N MET A 110 1.20 -10.24 -14.30
CA MET A 110 1.53 -11.20 -15.35
C MET A 110 1.86 -12.58 -14.78
N LEU A 111 2.64 -12.66 -13.71
CA LEU A 111 2.95 -13.94 -13.05
C LEU A 111 1.70 -14.61 -12.47
N ALA A 112 0.81 -13.82 -11.84
CA ALA A 112 -0.44 -14.33 -11.27
C ALA A 112 -1.44 -14.81 -12.31
N THR A 113 -1.50 -14.17 -13.47
CA THR A 113 -2.41 -14.56 -14.57
C THR A 113 -1.88 -15.74 -15.37
N LEU A 114 -0.56 -15.79 -15.62
CA LEU A 114 0.09 -16.89 -16.36
C LEU A 114 0.30 -18.14 -15.51
N GLY A 115 0.20 -18.03 -14.18
CA GLY A 115 0.47 -19.13 -13.28
C GLY A 115 1.95 -19.54 -13.21
N TRP A 116 2.87 -18.62 -13.53
CA TRP A 116 4.30 -18.86 -13.42
C TRP A 116 4.70 -18.61 -11.96
N LEU A 117 5.23 -19.64 -11.27
CA LEU A 117 5.58 -19.68 -9.83
C LEU A 117 4.40 -19.66 -8.84
N MET A 118 3.18 -19.44 -9.30
CA MET A 118 1.98 -19.38 -8.46
C MET A 118 0.77 -19.96 -9.21
N ALA A 119 -0.30 -20.34 -8.53
CA ALA A 119 -1.46 -20.88 -9.23
C ALA A 119 -2.13 -19.79 -10.08
N ALA A 120 -2.49 -20.13 -11.32
CA ALA A 120 -3.13 -19.22 -12.26
C ALA A 120 -4.46 -18.69 -11.68
N LEU A 121 -4.52 -17.37 -11.54
CA LEU A 121 -5.67 -16.67 -11.01
C LEU A 121 -6.40 -15.97 -12.17
N PRO A 122 -7.74 -16.05 -12.23
CA PRO A 122 -8.49 -15.33 -13.25
C PRO A 122 -8.21 -13.83 -13.21
N LEU A 123 -8.06 -13.20 -14.38
CA LEU A 123 -7.75 -11.76 -14.50
C LEU A 123 -8.74 -10.88 -13.72
N GLY A 124 -10.01 -11.30 -13.62
CA GLY A 124 -11.03 -10.61 -12.85
C GLY A 124 -10.65 -10.41 -11.38
N PHE A 125 -10.06 -11.42 -10.72
CA PHE A 125 -9.61 -11.28 -9.34
C PHE A 125 -8.37 -10.38 -9.22
N VAL A 126 -7.46 -10.43 -10.19
CA VAL A 126 -6.28 -9.54 -10.21
C VAL A 126 -6.71 -8.08 -10.32
N LEU A 127 -7.63 -7.78 -11.24
CA LEU A 127 -8.20 -6.44 -11.40
C LEU A 127 -9.00 -6.00 -10.18
N LEU A 128 -9.75 -6.91 -9.56
CA LEU A 128 -10.49 -6.64 -8.32
C LEU A 128 -9.55 -6.18 -7.20
N VAL A 129 -8.47 -6.93 -6.95
CA VAL A 129 -7.48 -6.55 -5.92
C VAL A 129 -6.84 -5.22 -6.28
N LEU A 130 -6.48 -5.00 -7.55
CA LEU A 130 -5.88 -3.75 -7.99
C LEU A 130 -6.78 -2.54 -7.73
N VAL A 131 -8.05 -2.62 -8.12
CA VAL A 131 -9.04 -1.56 -7.88
C VAL A 131 -9.23 -1.32 -6.38
N LEU A 132 -9.40 -2.39 -5.59
CA LEU A 132 -9.58 -2.27 -4.15
C LEU A 132 -8.33 -1.72 -3.45
N SER A 133 -7.12 -2.03 -3.92
CA SER A 133 -5.89 -1.46 -3.40
C SER A 133 -5.76 0.04 -3.72
N VAL A 134 -6.23 0.49 -4.89
CA VAL A 134 -6.31 1.92 -5.19
C VAL A 134 -7.31 2.62 -4.26
N LEU A 135 -8.50 2.04 -4.07
CA LEU A 135 -9.50 2.57 -3.13
C LEU A 135 -8.97 2.60 -1.70
N PHE A 136 -8.21 1.57 -1.31
CA PHE A 136 -7.53 1.50 -0.02
C PHE A 136 -6.49 2.62 0.13
N ALA A 137 -5.69 2.91 -0.90
CA ALA A 137 -4.75 4.04 -0.86
C ALA A 137 -5.47 5.37 -0.59
N LEU A 138 -6.62 5.59 -1.23
CA LEU A 138 -7.45 6.77 -1.02
C LEU A 138 -8.02 6.82 0.40
N ALA A 139 -8.58 5.71 0.89
CA ALA A 139 -9.10 5.60 2.25
C ALA A 139 -7.99 5.83 3.29
N LEU A 140 -6.81 5.26 3.07
CA LEU A 140 -5.66 5.40 3.96
C LEU A 140 -5.15 6.85 3.97
N ASN A 141 -5.17 7.55 2.83
CA ASN A 141 -4.88 8.98 2.77
C ASN A 141 -5.89 9.83 3.58
N LEU A 142 -7.19 9.51 3.53
CA LEU A 142 -8.20 10.21 4.36
C LEU A 142 -8.00 9.92 5.85
N ILE A 143 -7.75 8.66 6.21
CA ILE A 143 -7.49 8.26 7.60
C ILE A 143 -6.21 8.94 8.11
N LYS A 144 -5.16 8.96 7.30
CA LYS A 144 -3.90 9.66 7.57
C LYS A 144 -4.17 11.13 7.93
N GLN A 145 -4.93 11.84 7.10
CA GLN A 145 -5.27 13.24 7.33
C GLN A 145 -6.05 13.47 8.62
N GLY A 146 -6.86 12.51 9.09
CA GLY A 146 -7.53 12.60 10.39
C GLY A 146 -6.66 12.19 11.58
N VAL A 147 -5.70 11.28 11.38
CA VAL A 147 -4.87 10.70 12.45
C VAL A 147 -3.66 11.57 12.74
N LEU A 148 -2.90 12.02 11.73
CA LEU A 148 -1.64 12.76 11.95
C LEU A 148 -1.81 14.07 12.73
N PRO A 149 -2.83 14.92 12.47
CA PRO A 149 -3.04 16.14 13.24
C PRO A 149 -3.31 15.86 14.72
N ARG A 150 -4.03 14.77 15.04
CA ARG A 150 -4.33 14.38 16.42
C ARG A 150 -3.08 14.02 17.22
N PHE A 151 -2.03 13.57 16.55
CA PHE A 151 -0.74 13.31 17.16
C PHE A 151 0.23 14.51 17.07
N GLY A 152 -0.16 15.61 16.41
CA GLY A 152 0.71 16.76 16.16
C GLY A 152 1.88 16.42 15.23
N LEU A 153 1.64 15.52 14.26
CA LEU A 153 2.63 15.05 13.29
C LEU A 153 2.48 15.71 11.91
N THR A 154 1.50 16.61 11.73
CA THR A 154 1.39 17.42 10.52
C THR A 154 2.43 18.53 10.51
N ALA A 155 3.10 18.71 9.36
CA ALA A 155 3.82 19.95 9.07
C ALA A 155 2.79 21.08 9.13
N ALA A 156 2.89 21.94 10.16
CA ALA A 156 1.99 23.06 10.35
C ALA A 156 1.97 23.94 9.08
N GLU A 157 0.77 24.34 8.65
CA GLU A 157 0.57 25.37 7.63
C GLU A 157 1.26 26.68 8.01
#